data_AF-D2I752-F1
#
_entry.id   AF-D2I752-F1
#
_cell.length_a   1.000
_cell.length_b   1.000
_cell.length_c   1.000
_cell.angle_alpha   90.00
_cell.angle_beta   90.00
_cell.angle_gamma   90.00
#
_symmetry.space_group_name_H-M   'P 1'
#
loop_
_entity.id
_entity.type
_entity.pdbx_description
1 polymer ?
#
loop_
_entity_poly.entity_id
_entity_poly.type
_entity_poly.pdbx_seq_one_letter_code
_entity_poly.pdbx_strand_id
1 'polypeptide(L)'
;FLMIRRHKTTVFTDAKESSTVFELKRIVEGILKRPPDEQRLYKDDQLLDDGKTLGECGFTSQTARPQAPATVGLAFRADEAF
;
A
#
# COMPACT_ATOMS: atom_id res chain seq x y z
N PHE A 1 2.52 -10.58 -3.02
CA PHE A 1 2.31 -10.56 -1.56
C PHE A 1 2.93 -9.32 -0.97
N LEU A 2 2.17 -8.56 -0.19
CA LEU A 2 2.54 -7.26 0.31
C LEU A 2 2.46 -7.22 1.83
N MET A 3 3.35 -6.43 2.41
CA MET A 3 3.37 -6.07 3.82
C MET A 3 3.18 -4.55 3.91
N ILE A 4 1.95 -4.12 4.20
CA ILE A 4 1.62 -2.70 4.34
C ILE A 4 1.92 -2.27 5.77
N ARG A 5 2.89 -1.36 5.96
CA ARG A 5 3.42 -0.98 7.27
C ARG A 5 3.14 0.48 7.60
N ARG A 6 2.64 0.72 8.81
CA ARG A 6 2.47 2.06 9.41
C ARG A 6 2.76 1.98 10.91
N HIS A 7 3.75 2.72 11.41
CA HIS A 7 4.17 2.65 12.82
C HIS A 7 4.36 1.18 13.28
N LYS A 8 3.56 0.72 14.26
CA LYS A 8 3.55 -0.66 14.76
C LYS A 8 2.53 -1.58 14.07
N THR A 9 1.76 -1.05 13.12
CA THR A 9 0.75 -1.79 12.36
C THR A 9 1.37 -2.40 11.10
N THR A 10 1.06 -3.68 10.87
CA THR A 10 1.44 -4.40 9.65
C THR A 10 0.24 -5.18 9.13
N VAL A 11 -0.11 -4.98 7.87
CA VAL A 11 -1.18 -5.71 7.17
C VAL A 11 -0.55 -6.58 6.10
N PHE A 12 -0.79 -7.89 6.17
CA PHE A 12 -0.42 -8.82 5.11
C PHE A 12 -1.59 -8.99 4.16
N THR A 13 -1.35 -8.78 2.88
CA THR A 13 -2.36 -8.94 1.84
C THR A 13 -1.72 -9.31 0.51
N ASP A 14 -2.48 -9.85 -0.41
CA ASP A 14 -2.10 -10.04 -1.79
C ASP A 14 -2.96 -9.15 -2.70
N ALA A 15 -2.37 -8.78 -3.83
CA ALA A 15 -3.01 -8.00 -4.87
C ALA A 15 -2.37 -8.40 -6.20
N LYS A 16 -3.13 -8.24 -7.30
CA LYS A 16 -2.62 -8.53 -8.63
C LYS A 16 -1.60 -7.48 -9.03
N GLU A 17 -0.58 -7.88 -9.79
CA GLU A 17 0.41 -6.94 -10.35
C GLU A 17 -0.26 -5.85 -11.23
N SER A 18 -1.38 -6.19 -11.87
CA SER A 18 -2.20 -5.27 -12.67
C SER A 18 -3.17 -4.41 -11.85
N SER A 19 -3.30 -4.64 -10.55
CA SER A 19 -4.14 -3.80 -9.70
C SER A 19 -3.51 -2.43 -9.50
N THR A 20 -4.32 -1.41 -9.36
CA THR A 20 -3.85 -0.03 -9.16
C THR A 20 -3.51 0.23 -7.70
N VAL A 21 -2.70 1.27 -7.47
CA VAL A 21 -2.43 1.80 -6.13
C VAL A 21 -3.73 2.25 -5.46
N PHE A 22 -4.67 2.82 -6.21
CA PHE A 22 -6.00 3.17 -5.70
C PHE A 22 -6.79 1.95 -5.20
N GLU A 23 -6.78 0.84 -5.94
CA GLU A 23 -7.41 -0.41 -5.49
C GLU A 23 -6.75 -0.96 -4.22
N LEU A 24 -5.42 -0.86 -4.10
CA LEU A 24 -4.73 -1.24 -2.87
C LEU A 24 -5.15 -0.38 -1.67
N LYS A 25 -5.37 0.93 -1.87
CA LYS A 25 -5.92 1.82 -0.84
C LYS A 25 -7.34 1.43 -0.42
N ARG A 26 -8.18 0.89 -1.32
CA ARG A 26 -9.50 0.35 -0.96
C ARG A 26 -9.42 -0.89 -0.08
N ILE A 27 -8.43 -1.76 -0.29
CA ILE A 27 -8.15 -2.88 0.61
C ILE A 27 -7.78 -2.35 2.00
N VAL A 28 -6.88 -1.36 2.05
CA VAL A 28 -6.48 -0.71 3.30
C VAL A 28 -7.66 -0.02 4.00
N GLU A 29 -8.55 0.64 3.26
CA GLU A 29 -9.78 1.25 3.79
C GLU A 29 -10.67 0.19 4.45
N GLY A 30 -10.84 -0.96 3.82
CA GLY A 30 -11.61 -2.08 4.37
C GLY A 30 -11.12 -2.54 5.74
N ILE A 31 -9.80 -2.44 6.00
CA ILE A 31 -9.14 -2.93 7.21
C ILE A 31 -8.97 -1.83 8.26
N LEU A 32 -8.44 -0.67 7.87
CA LEU A 32 -8.05 0.42 8.76
C LEU A 32 -9.07 1.56 8.82
N LYS A 33 -10.15 1.47 8.03
CA LYS A 33 -11.30 2.40 8.06
C LYS A 33 -10.93 3.87 7.79
N ARG A 34 -9.89 4.11 6.97
CA ARG A 34 -9.53 5.43 6.46
C ARG A 34 -9.74 5.46 4.94
N PRO A 35 -10.41 6.47 4.37
CA PRO A 35 -10.70 6.51 2.94
C PRO A 35 -9.42 6.74 2.09
N PRO A 36 -9.39 6.35 0.81
CA PRO A 36 -8.18 6.37 -0.03
C PRO A 36 -7.49 7.74 -0.21
N ASP A 37 -8.25 8.82 -0.18
CA ASP A 37 -7.78 10.21 -0.30
C ASP A 37 -6.97 10.67 0.92
N GLU A 38 -7.23 10.07 2.07
CA GLU A 38 -6.46 10.25 3.29
C GLU A 38 -5.24 9.32 3.36
N GLN A 39 -5.07 8.40 2.42
CA GLN A 39 -3.96 7.45 2.42
C GLN A 39 -2.84 7.89 1.48
N ARG A 40 -1.60 7.71 1.91
CA ARG A 40 -0.40 7.80 1.07
C ARG A 40 0.35 6.49 1.16
N LEU A 41 0.54 5.84 0.01
CA LEU A 41 1.30 4.61 -0.12
C LEU A 41 2.69 4.91 -0.67
N TYR A 42 3.69 4.22 -0.13
CA TYR A 42 5.09 4.42 -0.47
C TYR A 42 5.75 3.10 -0.84
N LYS A 43 6.65 3.16 -1.80
CA LYS A 43 7.69 2.14 -1.97
C LYS A 43 9.01 2.78 -1.58
N ASP A 44 9.64 2.25 -0.54
CA ASP A 44 10.79 2.90 0.09
C ASP A 44 10.40 4.36 0.48
N ASP A 45 11.07 5.38 -0.05
CA ASP A 45 10.70 6.80 0.15
C ASP A 45 9.86 7.41 -0.99
N GLN A 46 9.52 6.62 -2.01
CA GLN A 46 8.80 7.10 -3.19
C GLN A 46 7.28 7.01 -2.97
N LEU A 47 6.61 8.17 -3.05
CA LEU A 47 5.15 8.24 -3.07
C LEU A 47 4.60 7.60 -4.35
N LEU A 48 3.61 6.72 -4.20
CA LEU A 48 2.96 6.02 -5.30
C LEU A 48 1.79 6.82 -5.86
N ASP A 49 1.64 6.79 -7.18
CA ASP A 49 0.54 7.42 -7.91
C ASP A 49 -0.66 6.48 -7.98
N ASP A 50 -1.85 6.99 -7.68
CA ASP A 50 -3.10 6.22 -7.63
C ASP A 50 -3.46 5.54 -8.95
N GLY A 51 -3.07 6.13 -10.08
CA GLY A 51 -3.33 5.58 -11.42
C GLY A 51 -2.35 4.49 -11.86
N LYS A 52 -1.21 4.34 -11.18
CA LYS A 52 -0.23 3.31 -11.52
C LYS A 52 -0.66 1.95 -10.99
N THR A 53 -0.32 0.92 -11.76
CA THR A 53 -0.38 -0.47 -11.32
C THR A 53 0.72 -0.80 -10.32
N LEU A 54 0.51 -1.83 -9.52
CA LEU A 54 1.52 -2.34 -8.59
C LEU A 54 2.78 -2.81 -9.32
N GLY A 55 2.64 -3.40 -10.51
CA GLY A 55 3.74 -3.76 -11.39
C GLY A 55 4.57 -2.57 -11.84
N GLU A 56 3.92 -1.48 -12.29
CA GLU A 56 4.60 -0.22 -12.65
C GLU A 56 5.30 0.44 -11.45
N CYS A 57 4.82 0.16 -10.24
CA CYS A 57 5.47 0.57 -8.99
C CYS A 57 6.61 -0.39 -8.55
N GLY A 58 6.85 -1.48 -9.28
CA GLY A 58 7.93 -2.45 -9.01
C GLY A 58 7.55 -3.59 -8.07
N PHE A 59 6.26 -3.76 -7.73
CA PHE A 59 5.75 -4.91 -6.99
C PHE A 59 5.35 -6.02 -7.94
N THR A 60 6.29 -6.89 -8.26
CA THR A 60 6.07 -8.00 -9.19
C THR A 60 5.99 -9.34 -8.47
N SER A 61 5.47 -10.36 -9.14
CA SER A 61 5.49 -11.74 -8.63
C SER A 61 6.90 -12.23 -8.25
N GLN A 62 7.95 -11.69 -8.88
CA GLN A 62 9.34 -12.07 -8.60
C GLN A 62 9.90 -11.42 -7.33
N THR A 63 9.52 -10.17 -7.06
CA THR A 63 10.02 -9.35 -5.94
C THR A 63 9.14 -9.41 -4.69
N ALA A 64 7.87 -9.80 -4.83
CA ALA A 64 6.86 -9.78 -3.77
C ALA A 64 6.31 -11.20 -3.48
N ARG A 65 7.18 -12.10 -3.01
CA ARG A 65 6.90 -13.54 -2.80
C ARG A 65 6.18 -13.80 -1.47
N PRO A 66 5.41 -14.89 -1.31
CA PRO A 66 4.72 -15.17 -0.04
C PRO A 66 5.67 -15.27 1.16
N GLN A 67 6.81 -15.93 0.99
CA GLN A 67 7.84 -16.08 2.02
C GLN A 67 8.71 -14.83 2.23
N ALA A 68 8.64 -13.87 1.29
CA ALA A 68 9.39 -12.62 1.34
C ALA A 68 8.53 -11.49 0.72
N PRO A 69 7.48 -11.03 1.43
CA PRO A 69 6.56 -10.02 0.90
C PRO A 69 7.27 -8.68 0.68
N ALA A 70 6.86 -7.95 -0.36
CA ALA A 70 7.36 -6.60 -0.57
C ALA A 70 6.72 -5.63 0.43
N THR A 71 7.50 -4.67 0.93
CA THR A 71 7.00 -3.67 1.89
C THR A 71 6.36 -2.50 1.17
N VAL A 72 5.18 -2.10 1.63
CA VAL A 72 4.49 -0.86 1.23
C VAL A 72 4.39 0.02 2.46
N GLY A 73 4.98 1.21 2.43
CA GLY A 73 4.80 2.20 3.49
C GLY A 73 3.41 2.81 3.43
N LEU A 74 2.77 3.03 4.57
CA LEU A 74 1.48 3.70 4.67
C LEU A 74 1.58 4.89 5.63
N ALA A 75 1.15 6.05 5.16
CA ALA A 75 0.88 7.21 6.00
C ALA A 75 -0.58 7.65 5.81
N PHE A 76 -1.20 8.13 6.88
CA PHE A 76 -2.46 8.85 6.78
C PHE A 76 -2.17 10.34 6.74
N ARG A 77 -2.92 11.09 5.93
CA ARG A 77 -3.00 12.55 6.08
C ARG A 77 -3.56 12.78 7.47
N ALA A 78 -2.82 13.52 8.29
CA ALA A 78 -3.28 13.83 9.63
C ALA A 78 -4.63 14.54 9.52
N ASP A 79 -5.59 14.13 10.36
CA ASP A 79 -6.44 15.14 10.97
C ASP A 79 -5.49 16.12 11.64
N GLU A 80 -5.59 17.41 11.31
CA GLU A 80 -5.10 18.46 12.20
C GLU A 80 -5.90 18.40 13.51
N ALA A 81 -5.68 17.37 14.31
CA ALA A 81 -6.15 17.31 15.68
C ALA A 81 -5.02 17.86 16.55
N PHE A 82 -5.10 19.17 16.76
CA PHE A 82 -4.44 19.87 17.88
C PHE A 82 -4.92 19.31 19.22
#